data_AF-A0A840W6G3-F1
#
_entry.id   AF-A0A840W6G3-F1
#
_cell.length_a   1.000
_cell.length_b   1.000
_cell.length_c   1.000
_cell.angle_alpha   90.00
_cell.angle_beta   90.00
_cell.angle_gamma   90.00
#
_symmetry.space_group_name_H-M   'P 1'
#
loop_
_entity.id
_entity.type
_entity.pdbx_description
1 polymer ?
#
loop_
_entity_poly.entity_id
_entity_poly.type
_entity_poly.pdbx_seq_one_letter_code
_entity_poly.pdbx_strand_id
1 'polypeptide(L)'
;MRRSISVGRLSPGPKPGVCAAKERIKDVPDEVREALTAEVKRSGKSLQAYLLGLLEKEARFARNREIVEQTPLPGADLSMDEIVAAVREARGDSGSGTESGAA
;
A
#
# COMPACT_ATOMS: atom_id res chain seq x y z
N MET A 1 -6.88 -29.23 17.80
CA MET A 1 -6.23 -30.02 16.72
C MET A 1 -5.34 -29.06 15.91
N ARG A 2 -4.01 -29.12 16.00
CA ARG A 2 -3.11 -28.17 15.31
C ARG A 2 -2.61 -28.80 14.00
N ARG A 3 -2.78 -28.13 12.86
CA ARG A 3 -2.33 -28.67 11.56
C ARG A 3 -1.43 -27.71 10.80
N SER A 4 -0.24 -28.24 10.52
CA SER A 4 0.78 -27.72 9.62
C SER A 4 0.27 -27.64 8.18
N ILE A 5 0.55 -26.56 7.48
CA ILE A 5 0.47 -26.53 6.01
C ILE A 5 1.88 -26.74 5.47
N SER A 6 2.12 -27.86 4.77
CA SER A 6 3.37 -28.15 4.06
C SER A 6 3.13 -28.04 2.56
N VAL A 7 3.91 -27.20 1.87
CA VAL A 7 3.77 -26.97 0.43
C VAL A 7 4.93 -27.66 -0.29
N GLY A 8 4.63 -28.68 -1.09
CA GLY A 8 5.57 -29.34 -1.99
C GLY A 8 5.20 -29.10 -3.45
N ARG A 9 6.17 -28.69 -4.27
CA ARG A 9 6.19 -29.02 -5.70
C ARG A 9 7.63 -29.04 -6.22
N LEU A 10 7.81 -29.94 -7.17
CA LEU A 10 9.03 -30.44 -7.79
C LEU A 10 9.38 -29.63 -9.07
N SER A 11 10.67 -29.26 -9.21
CA SER A 11 11.44 -28.87 -10.44
C SER A 11 11.13 -27.54 -11.17
N PRO A 12 12.08 -26.91 -11.94
CA PRO A 12 13.48 -27.27 -12.23
C PRO A 12 14.55 -26.21 -11.85
N GLY A 13 15.75 -26.70 -11.46
CA GLY A 13 17.06 -26.02 -11.56
C GLY A 13 17.31 -24.68 -10.84
N PRO A 14 18.14 -24.61 -9.79
CA PRO A 14 18.48 -23.35 -9.13
C PRO A 14 19.47 -22.50 -9.96
N LYS A 15 19.19 -21.19 -10.09
CA LYS A 15 20.25 -20.20 -10.38
C LYS A 15 21.18 -20.12 -9.16
N PRO A 16 22.51 -20.11 -9.33
CA PRO A 16 23.41 -19.97 -8.19
C PRO A 16 23.22 -18.57 -7.58
N GLY A 17 22.73 -18.50 -6.34
CA GLY A 17 22.75 -17.26 -5.55
C GLY A 17 21.50 -16.92 -4.75
N VAL A 18 20.36 -17.57 -4.97
CA VAL A 18 19.17 -17.34 -4.12
C VAL A 18 18.45 -18.65 -3.86
N CYS A 19 18.70 -19.25 -2.69
CA CYS A 19 17.85 -20.29 -2.15
C CYS A 19 16.53 -19.62 -1.73
N ALA A 20 15.44 -19.86 -2.46
CA ALA A 20 14.11 -19.44 -2.02
C ALA A 20 13.78 -20.17 -0.72
N ALA A 21 13.90 -19.47 0.41
CA ALA A 21 13.57 -20.01 1.72
C ALA A 21 12.06 -20.30 1.76
N LYS A 22 11.70 -21.53 2.14
CA LYS A 22 10.30 -21.86 2.46
C LYS A 22 10.02 -21.45 3.89
N GLU A 23 9.54 -20.22 4.06
CA GLU A 23 9.04 -19.75 5.36
C GLU A 23 7.66 -20.32 5.65
N ARG A 24 7.52 -20.89 6.84
CA ARG A 24 6.27 -21.42 7.35
C ARG A 24 5.73 -20.47 8.41
N ILE A 25 4.65 -19.79 8.09
CA ILE A 25 3.92 -18.94 9.04
C ILE A 25 3.28 -19.86 10.09
N LYS A 26 3.61 -19.64 11.35
CA LYS A 26 3.07 -20.39 12.50
C LYS A 26 1.88 -19.65 13.10
N ASP A 27 1.03 -20.41 13.80
CA ASP A 27 -0.08 -19.87 14.60
C ASP A 27 -1.11 -19.02 13.83
N VAL A 28 -1.47 -19.46 12.62
CA VAL A 28 -2.56 -18.84 11.84
C VAL A 28 -3.90 -19.39 12.33
N PRO A 29 -4.82 -18.55 12.82
CA PRO A 29 -6.18 -18.97 13.19
C PRO A 29 -6.92 -19.59 12.00
N ASP A 30 -7.81 -20.54 12.29
CA ASP A 30 -8.55 -21.28 11.24
C ASP A 30 -9.39 -20.36 10.37
N GLU A 31 -10.04 -19.37 10.98
CA GLU A 31 -10.82 -18.32 10.31
C GLU A 31 -9.98 -17.51 9.31
N VAL A 32 -8.75 -17.16 9.66
CA VAL A 32 -7.85 -16.38 8.79
C VAL A 32 -7.44 -17.21 7.58
N ARG A 33 -7.16 -18.50 7.78
CA ARG A 33 -6.84 -19.42 6.67
C ARG A 33 -8.01 -19.56 5.72
N GLU A 34 -9.24 -19.69 6.24
CA GLU A 34 -10.43 -19.84 5.39
C GLU A 34 -10.69 -18.57 4.57
N ALA A 35 -10.60 -17.39 5.19
CA ALA A 35 -10.71 -16.12 4.50
C ALA A 35 -9.66 -15.97 3.37
N LEU A 36 -8.39 -16.27 3.66
CA LEU A 36 -7.32 -16.24 2.67
C LEU A 36 -7.55 -17.26 1.54
N THR A 37 -8.00 -18.46 1.87
CA THR A 37 -8.28 -19.50 0.87
C THR A 37 -9.44 -19.09 -0.05
N ALA A 38 -10.49 -18.46 0.49
CA ALA A 38 -11.59 -17.95 -0.30
C ALA A 38 -11.15 -16.85 -1.28
N GLU A 39 -10.31 -15.92 -0.84
CA GLU A 39 -9.76 -14.86 -1.69
C GLU A 39 -8.83 -15.40 -2.79
N VAL A 40 -7.98 -16.36 -2.44
CA VAL A 40 -7.06 -17.01 -3.37
C VAL A 40 -7.82 -17.76 -4.46
N LYS A 41 -8.91 -18.44 -4.10
CA LYS A 41 -9.80 -19.10 -5.06
C LYS A 41 -10.43 -18.11 -6.04
N ARG A 42 -10.86 -16.93 -5.57
CA ARG A 42 -11.40 -15.87 -6.44
C ARG A 42 -10.36 -15.31 -7.40
N SER A 43 -9.14 -15.10 -6.91
CA SER A 43 -8.05 -14.49 -7.67
C SER A 43 -7.30 -15.46 -8.58
N GLY A 44 -7.59 -16.77 -8.51
CA GLY A 44 -6.96 -17.80 -9.35
C GLY A 44 -5.46 -18.02 -9.08
N LYS A 45 -4.95 -17.48 -7.96
CA LYS A 45 -3.54 -17.57 -7.58
C LYS A 45 -3.32 -18.78 -6.68
N SER A 46 -2.07 -19.19 -6.49
CA SER A 46 -1.73 -20.07 -5.37
C SER A 46 -1.69 -19.25 -4.08
N LEU A 47 -2.03 -19.87 -2.94
CA LEU A 47 -1.98 -19.19 -1.64
C LEU A 47 -0.59 -18.62 -1.34
N GLN A 48 0.46 -19.34 -1.76
CA GLN A 48 1.84 -18.90 -1.59
C GLN A 48 2.17 -17.67 -2.44
N ALA A 49 1.75 -17.63 -3.71
CA ALA A 49 1.96 -16.46 -4.57
C ALA A 49 1.15 -15.24 -4.08
N TYR A 50 -0.06 -15.48 -3.57
CA TYR A 50 -0.88 -14.42 -2.99
C TYR A 50 -0.23 -13.81 -1.74
N LEU A 51 0.23 -14.65 -0.80
CA LEU A 51 0.87 -14.19 0.42
C LEU A 51 2.19 -13.47 0.14
N LEU A 52 3.00 -13.98 -0.80
CA LEU A 52 4.23 -13.31 -1.20
C LEU A 52 3.95 -11.89 -1.72
N GLY A 53 2.97 -11.75 -2.63
CA GLY A 53 2.60 -10.43 -3.16
C GLY A 53 2.05 -9.48 -2.09
N LEU A 54 1.34 -10.03 -1.08
CA LEU A 54 0.89 -9.23 0.06
C LEU A 54 2.07 -8.74 0.91
N LEU A 55 3.03 -9.62 1.21
CA LEU A 55 4.23 -9.26 1.98
C LEU A 55 5.10 -8.23 1.25
N GLU A 56 5.29 -8.39 -0.06
CA GLU A 56 6.01 -7.40 -0.88
C GLU A 56 5.32 -6.04 -0.87
N LYS A 57 3.99 -6.03 -0.95
CA LYS A 57 3.18 -4.81 -0.86
C LYS A 57 3.36 -4.14 0.49
N GLU A 58 3.22 -4.89 1.59
CA GLU A 58 3.39 -4.35 2.95
C GLU A 58 4.83 -3.86 3.21
N ALA A 59 5.85 -4.59 2.74
CA ALA A 59 7.24 -4.15 2.84
C ALA A 59 7.47 -2.83 2.07
N ARG A 60 6.85 -2.69 0.90
CA ARG A 60 6.89 -1.43 0.14
C ARG A 60 6.18 -0.30 0.89
N PHE A 61 5.03 -0.56 1.50
CA PHE A 61 4.32 0.46 2.29
C PHE A 61 5.11 0.88 3.54
N ALA A 62 5.68 -0.08 4.27
CA ALA A 62 6.53 0.21 5.42
C ALA A 62 7.71 1.10 5.03
N ARG A 63 8.39 0.77 3.92
CA ARG A 63 9.49 1.58 3.38
C ARG A 63 9.01 2.96 2.92
N ASN A 64 7.88 3.05 2.23
CA ASN A 64 7.32 4.33 1.79
C ASN A 64 6.96 5.22 2.99
N ARG A 65 6.41 4.64 4.05
CA ARG A 65 6.11 5.36 5.29
C ARG A 65 7.37 5.93 5.93
N GLU A 66 8.43 5.13 6.02
CA GLU A 66 9.72 5.60 6.52
C GLU A 66 10.27 6.77 5.68
N ILE A 67 10.14 6.70 4.34
CA ILE A 67 10.54 7.79 3.44
C ILE A 67 9.72 9.06 3.71
N VAL A 68 8.41 8.96 3.90
CA VAL A 68 7.54 10.10 4.21
C VAL A 68 7.85 10.69 5.59
N GLU A 69 8.17 9.85 6.58
CA GLU A 69 8.56 10.31 7.92
C GLU A 69 9.94 11.00 7.91
N GLN A 70 10.89 10.53 7.10
CA GLN A 70 12.25 11.10 7.01
C GLN A 70 12.35 12.29 6.06
N THR A 71 11.45 12.38 5.07
CA THR A 71 11.44 13.44 4.05
C THR A 71 10.06 14.08 4.04
N PRO A 72 9.83 15.11 4.88
CA PRO A 72 8.61 15.89 4.82
C PRO A 72 8.39 16.39 3.40
N LEU A 73 7.16 16.23 2.89
CA LEU A 73 6.82 16.72 1.56
C LEU A 73 7.04 18.25 1.52
N PRO A 74 7.59 18.81 0.44
CA PRO A 74 7.67 20.26 0.30
C PRO A 74 6.26 20.86 0.39
N GLY A 75 6.04 21.75 1.35
CA GLY A 75 4.73 22.33 1.65
C GLY A 75 3.89 21.58 2.69
N ALA A 76 4.41 20.52 3.32
CA ALA A 76 3.74 19.82 4.44
C ALA A 76 3.51 20.70 5.67
N ASP A 77 4.22 21.83 5.75
CA ASP A 77 4.15 22.78 6.87
C ASP A 77 3.14 23.91 6.59
N LEU A 78 2.56 23.96 5.39
CA LEU A 78 1.62 25.03 5.02
C LEU A 78 0.33 24.87 5.81
N SER A 79 -0.10 25.98 6.41
CA SER A 79 -1.42 26.09 7.01
C SER A 79 -2.52 26.08 5.94
N MET A 80 -3.73 25.72 6.35
CA MET A 80 -4.91 25.75 5.47
C MET A 80 -5.11 27.14 4.82
N ASP A 81 -4.86 28.20 5.57
CA ASP A 81 -5.02 29.58 5.08
C ASP A 81 -4.02 29.92 3.97
N GLU A 82 -2.77 29.48 4.11
CA GLU A 82 -1.73 29.65 3.08
C GLU A 82 -2.05 28.86 1.81
N ILE A 83 -2.58 27.65 1.96
CA ILE A 83 -3.03 26.83 0.83
C ILE A 83 -4.20 27.52 0.10
N VAL A 84 -5.19 28.03 0.83
CA VAL A 84 -6.35 28.72 0.24
C VAL A 84 -5.91 30.01 -0.45
N ALA A 85 -4.99 30.78 0.14
CA ALA A 85 -4.44 31.98 -0.46
C ALA A 85 -3.74 31.69 -1.80
N ALA A 86 -2.86 30.67 -1.83
CA ALA A 86 -2.17 30.26 -3.06
C ALA A 86 -3.15 29.79 -4.15
N VAL A 87 -4.22 29.06 -3.78
CA VAL A 87 -5.26 28.64 -4.75
C VAL A 87 -6.04 29.83 -5.30
N ARG A 88 -6.37 30.82 -4.47
CA ARG A 88 -7.08 32.05 -4.91
C ARG A 88 -6.21 32.89 -5.85
N GLU A 89 -4.94 33.04 -5.51
CA GLU A 89 -3.95 33.72 -6.35
C GLU A 89 -3.80 33.00 -7.70
N ALA A 90 -3.65 31.67 -7.70
CA ALA A 90 -3.55 30.88 -8.93
C ALA A 90 -4.83 30.92 -9.79
N ARG A 91 -6.00 31.07 -9.17
CA ARG A 91 -7.28 31.24 -9.88
C ARG A 91 -7.50 32.66 -10.39
N GLY A 92 -6.65 33.62 -10.04
CA GLY A 92 -6.81 35.03 -10.41
C GLY A 92 -8.04 35.68 -9.75
N ASP A 93 -8.51 35.14 -8.62
CA ASP A 93 -9.69 35.66 -7.91
C ASP A 93 -9.30 36.87 -7.05
N SER A 94 -8.72 37.87 -7.69
CA SER A 94 -8.40 39.17 -7.11
C SER A 94 -9.61 40.08 -7.28
N GLY A 95 -10.70 39.77 -6.58
CA GLY A 95 -11.83 40.65 -6.32
C GLY A 95 -12.28 41.57 -7.46
N SER A 96 -12.97 41.04 -8.48
CA SER A 96 -13.87 41.86 -9.30
C SER A 96 -15.27 41.84 -8.67
N GLY A 97 -15.41 42.58 -7.57
CA GLY A 97 -16.65 42.73 -6.83
C GLY A 97 -16.85 44.16 -6.35
N THR A 98 -16.67 45.14 -7.24
CA THR A 98 -17.03 46.54 -6.95
C THR A 98 -17.79 47.12 -8.15
N GLU A 99 -19.05 47.46 -7.86
CA GLU A 99 -19.93 48.42 -8.55
C GLU A 99 -20.56 48.02 -9.89
N SER A 100 -21.77 47.46 -9.82
CA SER A 100 -22.82 47.77 -10.79
C SER A 100 -24.14 47.95 -10.05
N GLY A 101 -24.56 49.21 -9.90
CA GLY A 101 -25.80 49.58 -9.23
C GLY A 101 -25.88 51.05 -8.84
N ALA A 102 -25.70 51.96 -9.80
CA ALA A 102 -26.13 53.35 -9.64
C ALA A 102 -26.59 53.94 -10.99
N ALA A 103 -27.86 54.38 -10.97
CA ALA A 103 -28.62 55.18 -11.93
C ALA A 103 -29.08 54.51 -13.23
#